data_AF-H2XQ14-F1
#
_entry.id   AF-H2XQ14-F1
#
_cell.length_a   1.000
_cell.length_b   1.000
_cell.length_c   1.000
_cell.angle_alpha   90.00
_cell.angle_beta   90.00
_cell.angle_gamma   90.00
#
_symmetry.space_group_name_H-M   'P 1'
#
loop_
_entity.id
_entity.type
_entity.pdbx_description
1 polymer ?
#
loop_
_entity_poly.entity_id
_entity_poly.type
_entity_poly.pdbx_seq_one_letter_code
_entity_poly.pdbx_strand_id
1 'polypeptide(L)'
;MWWGVEGHCNDVTITLSKLKTEDDTEIAVPAIIQEYQVNACGDKSTEQKFENLDPGTLYGVRLHASGKAGIGDDAIVTQSTLAPPKKIDRFVVEPVVDDPLLKNIETTEEPEKPIEVT
;
A
#
# COMPACT_ATOMS: atom_id res chain seq x y z
N MET A 1 30.13 -5.21 -34.95
CA MET A 1 30.32 -3.74 -34.93
C MET A 1 29.87 -3.28 -33.55
N TRP A 2 30.82 -3.06 -32.65
CA TRP A 2 30.58 -2.64 -31.27
C TRP A 2 30.36 -1.13 -31.27
N TRP A 3 29.23 -0.68 -30.73
CA TRP A 3 29.02 0.74 -30.45
C TRP A 3 29.82 1.08 -29.20
N GLY A 4 30.98 1.71 -29.37
CA GLY A 4 31.60 2.44 -28.28
C GLY A 4 30.68 3.58 -27.91
N VAL A 5 29.92 3.43 -26.83
CA VAL A 5 29.15 4.52 -26.23
C VAL A 5 30.09 5.28 -25.30
N GLU A 6 30.73 6.30 -25.85
CA GLU A 6 31.34 7.36 -25.05
C GLU A 6 30.29 7.92 -24.09
N GLY A 7 30.52 7.74 -22.79
CA GLY A 7 30.39 8.75 -21.73
C GLY A 7 29.25 9.76 -21.74
N HIS A 8 28.13 9.52 -22.40
CA HIS A 8 27.00 10.45 -22.39
C HIS A 8 26.25 10.31 -21.08
N CYS A 9 26.42 11.33 -20.24
CA CYS A 9 25.67 11.48 -19.01
C CYS A 9 24.33 12.15 -19.31
N ASN A 10 23.27 11.65 -18.69
CA ASN A 10 21.97 12.28 -18.67
C ASN A 10 21.68 12.77 -17.25
N ASP A 11 21.06 13.93 -17.15
CA ASP A 11 20.51 14.44 -15.90
C ASP A 11 19.14 13.80 -15.69
N VAL A 12 19.05 12.96 -14.67
CA VAL A 12 17.84 12.25 -14.29
C VAL A 12 17.23 12.92 -13.07
N THR A 13 15.95 13.28 -13.17
CA THR A 13 15.14 13.78 -12.06
C THR A 13 14.20 12.68 -11.58
N ILE A 14 14.24 12.39 -10.30
CA ILE A 14 13.38 11.41 -9.61
C ILE A 14 12.48 12.19 -8.65
N THR A 15 11.19 12.12 -8.87
CA THR A 15 10.19 12.77 -8.01
C THR A 15 9.37 11.71 -7.29
N LEU A 16 9.22 11.88 -5.98
CA LEU A 16 8.31 11.12 -5.15
C LEU A 16 7.11 12.01 -4.82
N SER A 17 5.91 11.50 -5.09
CA SER A 17 4.67 12.21 -4.77
C SER A 17 3.73 11.35 -3.95
N LYS A 18 3.07 11.96 -2.97
CA LYS A 18 2.02 11.29 -2.19
C LYS A 18 0.72 11.28 -3.00
N LEU A 19 0.19 10.09 -3.26
CA LEU A 19 -1.08 9.92 -3.96
C LEU A 19 -2.20 9.88 -2.92
N LYS A 20 -3.23 10.69 -3.10
CA LYS A 20 -4.44 10.60 -2.29
C LYS A 20 -5.30 9.46 -2.83
N THR A 21 -5.75 8.59 -1.93
CA THR A 21 -6.71 7.53 -2.21
C THR A 21 -7.93 7.80 -1.36
N GLU A 22 -8.83 8.68 -1.79
CA GLU A 22 -10.16 8.82 -1.19
C GLU A 22 -11.17 9.21 -2.27
N ASP A 23 -12.37 8.67 -2.10
CA ASP A 23 -13.60 8.64 -2.91
C ASP A 23 -14.07 9.93 -3.64
N ASP A 24 -13.32 11.02 -3.66
CA ASP A 24 -13.79 12.29 -4.23
C ASP A 24 -13.17 12.60 -5.59
N THR A 25 -14.06 13.04 -6.47
CA THR A 25 -13.83 13.28 -7.90
C THR A 25 -13.08 14.60 -8.09
N GLU A 26 -11.88 14.68 -7.54
CA GLU A 26 -10.98 15.79 -7.79
C GLU A 26 -9.60 15.20 -8.08
N ILE A 27 -9.13 15.44 -9.31
CA ILE A 27 -7.79 15.08 -9.76
C ILE A 27 -6.82 15.95 -8.97
N ALA A 28 -6.57 15.59 -7.72
CA ALA A 28 -5.62 16.27 -6.87
C ALA A 28 -4.26 16.08 -7.52
N VAL A 29 -3.66 17.18 -7.97
CA VAL A 29 -2.28 17.18 -8.46
C VAL A 29 -1.43 16.56 -7.34
N PRO A 30 -0.73 15.45 -7.60
CA PRO A 30 -0.02 14.73 -6.56
C PRO A 30 1.05 15.65 -5.98
N ALA A 31 1.07 15.79 -4.65
CA ALA A 31 2.03 16.66 -4.00
C ALA A 31 3.42 16.02 -4.08
N ILE A 32 4.36 16.67 -4.76
CA ILE A 32 5.77 16.28 -4.74
C ILE A 32 6.27 16.49 -3.32
N ILE A 33 6.73 15.41 -2.70
CA ILE A 33 7.25 15.42 -1.34
C ILE A 33 8.77 15.35 -1.30
N GLN A 34 9.40 14.73 -2.31
CA GLN A 34 10.85 14.67 -2.45
C GLN A 34 11.22 14.71 -3.93
N GLU A 35 12.32 15.40 -4.25
CA GLU A 35 12.90 15.46 -5.59
C GLU A 35 14.41 15.22 -5.48
N TYR A 36 14.93 14.38 -6.36
CA TYR A 36 16.34 14.04 -6.45
C TYR A 36 16.82 14.18 -7.89
N GLN A 37 17.96 14.84 -8.06
CA GLN A 37 18.62 14.94 -9.35
C GLN A 37 19.92 14.15 -9.31
N VAL A 38 20.11 13.28 -10.29
CA VAL A 38 21.27 12.41 -10.40
C VAL A 38 21.81 12.49 -11.82
N ASN A 39 23.12 12.63 -11.93
CA ASN A 39 23.80 12.55 -13.21
C ASN A 39 24.17 11.09 -13.48
N ALA A 40 23.47 10.46 -14.41
CA ALA A 40 23.63 9.04 -14.73
C ALA A 40 24.43 8.90 -16.04
N CYS A 41 25.58 8.22 -15.98
CA CYS A 41 26.49 8.05 -17.11
C CYS A 41 26.64 6.57 -17.49
N GLY A 42 26.48 6.27 -18.78
CA GLY A 42 26.63 4.92 -19.32
C GLY A 42 25.61 3.92 -18.77
N ASP A 43 25.96 2.63 -18.78
CA ASP A 43 25.04 1.53 -18.45
C ASP A 43 24.92 1.25 -16.93
N LYS A 44 25.34 2.19 -16.08
CA LYS A 44 25.31 2.01 -14.62
C LYS A 44 23.91 2.25 -14.08
N SER A 45 23.43 1.35 -13.21
CA SER A 45 22.19 1.59 -12.46
C SER A 45 22.38 2.72 -11.46
N THR A 46 21.34 3.54 -11.29
CA THR A 46 21.25 4.52 -10.21
C THR A 46 20.15 4.08 -9.26
N GLU A 47 20.46 4.01 -7.98
CA GLU A 47 19.52 3.60 -6.93
C GLU A 47 19.25 4.77 -5.99
N GLN A 48 17.98 5.02 -5.70
CA GLN A 48 17.54 6.04 -4.75
C GLN A 48 16.64 5.39 -3.70
N LYS A 49 16.93 5.65 -2.43
CA LYS A 49 16.12 5.20 -1.30
C LYS A 49 15.28 6.36 -0.78
N PHE A 50 13.99 6.10 -0.55
CA PHE A 50 13.08 7.01 0.13
C PHE A 50 12.83 6.52 1.54
N GLU A 51 12.97 7.40 2.53
CA GLU A 51 12.82 7.08 3.95
C GLU A 51 11.78 7.99 4.62
N ASN A 52 11.37 7.64 5.84
CA ASN A 52 10.39 8.38 6.64
C ASN A 52 9.04 8.59 5.93
N LEU A 53 8.62 7.60 5.13
CA LEU A 53 7.33 7.62 4.44
C LEU A 53 6.21 7.24 5.41
N ASP A 54 5.07 7.92 5.30
CA ASP A 54 3.87 7.57 6.05
C ASP A 54 3.46 6.12 5.77
N PRO A 55 3.15 5.32 6.81
CA PRO A 55 2.70 3.95 6.62
C PRO A 55 1.28 3.89 6.02
N GLY A 56 0.98 2.83 5.27
CA GLY A 56 -0.32 2.63 4.62
C GLY A 56 -0.66 3.65 3.52
N THR A 57 0.35 4.34 2.98
CA THR A 57 0.17 5.42 2.02
C THR A 57 0.63 4.98 0.64
N LEU A 58 -0.14 5.34 -0.40
CA LEU A 58 0.23 5.14 -1.80
C LEU A 58 1.12 6.29 -2.29
N TYR A 59 2.26 5.95 -2.89
CA TYR A 59 3.17 6.90 -3.49
C TYR A 59 3.34 6.65 -4.99
N GLY A 60 3.56 7.72 -5.74
CA GLY A 60 4.00 7.69 -7.14
C GLY A 60 5.45 8.14 -7.24
N VAL A 61 6.27 7.35 -7.91
CA VAL A 61 7.64 7.69 -8.30
C VAL A 61 7.63 8.00 -9.79
N ARG A 62 8.09 9.19 -10.18
CA ARG A 62 8.29 9.55 -11.58
C ARG A 62 9.77 9.82 -11.83
N LEU A 63 10.28 9.18 -12.88
CA LEU A 63 11.63 9.28 -13.38
C LEU A 63 11.59 10.06 -14.70
N HIS A 64 12.44 11.06 -14.82
CA HIS A 64 12.56 11.92 -15.99
C HIS A 64 14.02 12.04 -16.37
N ALA A 65 14.41 11.60 -17.57
CA ALA A 65 15.79 11.72 -18.04
C ALA A 65 15.91 12.84 -19.08
N SER A 66 16.89 13.72 -18.90
CA SER A 66 17.19 14.80 -19.83
C SER A 66 18.67 14.78 -20.19
N GLY A 67 18.99 15.01 -21.45
CA GLY A 67 20.37 15.02 -21.93
C GLY A 67 20.53 15.95 -23.11
N LYS A 68 21.75 16.02 -23.64
CA LYS A 68 22.07 16.89 -24.79
C LYS A 68 21.22 16.58 -26.03
N ALA A 69 20.79 15.33 -26.19
CA ALA A 69 19.95 14.88 -27.30
C ALA A 69 18.46 15.23 -27.13
N GLY A 70 18.04 15.67 -25.94
CA GLY A 70 16.66 15.99 -25.63
C GLY A 70 16.19 15.35 -24.32
N ILE A 71 14.88 15.39 -24.14
CA ILE A 71 14.18 14.81 -22.99
C ILE A 71 13.71 13.41 -23.38
N GLY A 72 14.03 12.40 -22.57
CA GLY A 72 13.54 11.04 -22.70
C GLY A 72 12.13 10.89 -22.12
N ASP A 73 11.52 9.73 -22.37
CA ASP A 73 10.19 9.42 -21.84
C ASP A 73 10.19 9.35 -20.30
N ASP A 74 9.06 9.74 -19.71
CA ASP A 74 8.83 9.57 -18.29
C ASP A 74 8.53 8.10 -17.95
N ALA A 75 9.16 7.59 -16.89
CA ALA A 75 8.76 6.33 -16.27
C ALA A 75 8.05 6.60 -14.95
N ILE A 76 6.86 6.04 -14.77
CA ILE A 76 6.05 6.22 -13.56
C ILE A 76 5.78 4.86 -12.92
N VAL A 77 6.06 4.75 -11.63
CA VAL A 77 5.79 3.54 -10.82
C VAL A 77 5.05 3.95 -9.56
N THR A 78 4.01 3.21 -9.20
CA THR A 78 3.27 3.43 -7.95
C THR A 78 3.53 2.31 -6.95
N GLN A 79 3.74 2.66 -5.69
CA GLN A 79 3.99 1.70 -4.61
C GLN A 79 3.37 2.17 -3.30
N SER A 80 2.78 1.25 -2.54
CA SER A 80 2.21 1.50 -1.22
C SER A 80 3.14 1.04 -0.10
N THR A 81 3.24 1.83 0.96
CA THR A 81 3.91 1.41 2.20
C THR A 81 3.02 0.47 3.01
N LEU A 82 3.62 -0.46 3.76
CA LEU A 82 2.89 -1.32 4.68
C LEU A 82 2.29 -0.47 5.83
N ALA A 83 1.00 -0.67 6.11
CA ALA A 83 0.36 -0.10 7.28
C ALA A 83 0.65 -0.97 8.52
N PRO A 84 0.87 -0.39 9.72
CA PRO A 84 0.84 -1.16 10.94
C PRO A 84 -0.55 -1.79 11.13
N PRO A 85 -0.65 -2.96 11.77
CA PRO A 85 -1.93 -3.57 12.05
C PRO A 85 -2.79 -2.63 12.88
N LYS A 86 -4.03 -2.39 12.41
CA LYS A 86 -4.99 -1.54 13.12
C LYS A 86 -5.38 -2.22 14.43
N LYS A 87 -5.19 -1.54 15.56
CA LYS A 87 -5.75 -2.02 16.84
C LYS A 87 -7.26 -1.89 16.78
N ILE A 88 -7.96 -2.97 17.12
CA ILE A 88 -9.40 -2.95 17.31
C ILE A 88 -9.63 -2.52 18.77
N ASP A 89 -9.90 -1.23 18.97
CA ASP A 89 -10.05 -0.66 20.32
C ASP A 89 -11.39 -1.03 20.98
N ARG A 90 -12.35 -1.55 20.20
CA ARG A 90 -13.65 -1.96 20.73
C ARG A 90 -14.32 -3.02 19.86
N PHE A 91 -14.61 -4.18 20.44
CA PHE A 91 -15.66 -5.06 19.96
C PHE A 91 -16.95 -4.63 20.66
N VAL A 92 -17.91 -4.09 19.90
CA VAL A 92 -19.26 -3.89 20.41
C VAL A 92 -19.99 -5.21 20.19
N VAL A 93 -20.11 -6.00 21.26
CA VAL A 93 -21.11 -7.06 21.30
C VAL A 93 -22.41 -6.37 21.66
N GLU A 94 -23.28 -6.18 20.67
CA GLU A 94 -24.66 -5.78 20.96
C GLU A 94 -25.28 -6.93 21.77
N PRO A 95 -25.88 -6.67 22.95
CA PRO A 95 -26.58 -7.70 23.66
C PRO A 95 -27.68 -8.24 22.73
N VAL A 96 -27.79 -9.56 22.63
CA VAL A 96 -28.93 -10.20 21.99
C VAL A 96 -30.16 -9.69 22.75
N VAL A 97 -30.86 -8.73 22.15
CA VAL A 97 -32.21 -8.38 22.57
C VAL A 97 -32.96 -9.67 22.41
N ASP A 98 -33.50 -10.23 23.51
CA ASP A 98 -34.30 -11.45 23.52
C ASP A 98 -35.22 -11.45 22.30
N ASP A 99 -34.80 -12.17 21.25
CA ASP A 99 -35.66 -12.39 20.10
C ASP A 99 -36.78 -13.30 20.63
N PRO A 100 -38.04 -12.84 20.65
CA PRO A 100 -39.14 -13.67 21.11
C PRO A 100 -39.28 -14.97 20.28
N LEU A 101 -38.57 -15.10 19.16
CA LEU A 101 -38.52 -16.31 18.33
C LEU A 101 -37.58 -17.41 18.85
N LEU A 102 -36.73 -17.14 19.86
CA LEU A 102 -35.80 -18.15 20.43
C LEU A 102 -36.33 -18.86 21.69
N LYS A 103 -37.61 -18.70 22.05
CA LYS A 103 -38.22 -19.34 23.23
C LYS A 103 -38.43 -20.85 23.16
N ASN A 104 -38.10 -21.51 22.04
CA ASN A 104 -38.53 -22.89 21.78
C ASN A 104 -37.39 -23.92 21.74
N ILE A 105 -36.23 -23.62 22.33
CA ILE A 105 -35.25 -24.68 22.62
C ILE A 105 -35.42 -25.08 24.09
N GLU A 106 -36.57 -25.70 24.38
CA GLU A 106 -36.72 -26.47 25.61
C GLU A 106 -35.68 -27.60 25.57
N THR A 107 -34.72 -27.53 26.48
CA THR A 107 -33.86 -28.66 26.82
C THR A 107 -34.73 -29.72 27.48
N THR A 108 -35.18 -30.70 26.70
CA THR A 108 -35.72 -31.94 27.24
C THR A 108 -34.56 -32.76 27.80
N GLU A 109 -34.27 -32.57 29.09
CA GLU A 109 -33.51 -33.56 29.85
C GLU A 109 -34.39 -34.80 30.05
N GLU A 110 -34.11 -35.87 29.32
CA GLU A 110 -34.66 -37.20 29.59
C GLU A 110 -33.90 -37.80 30.78
N PRO A 111 -34.56 -38.19 31.89
CA PRO A 111 -33.85 -38.80 33.00
C PRO A 111 -33.47 -40.25 32.67
N GLU A 112 -32.18 -40.50 32.46
CA GLU A 112 -31.65 -41.86 32.37
C GLU A 112 -31.89 -42.61 33.70
N LYS A 113 -32.66 -43.70 33.60
CA LYS A 113 -32.97 -44.61 34.71
C LYS A 113 -31.68 -45.32 35.18
N PRO A 114 -31.42 -45.45 36.49
CA PRO A 114 -30.26 -46.20 36.98
C PRO A 114 -30.38 -47.69 36.61
N ILE A 115 -29.31 -48.25 36.04
CA ILE A 115 -29.19 -49.69 35.77
C ILE A 115 -28.78 -50.37 37.08
N GLU A 116 -29.70 -51.12 37.71
CA GLU A 116 -29.35 -52.05 38.79
C GLU A 116 -28.70 -53.29 38.18
N VAL A 117 -27.43 -53.55 38.54
CA VAL A 117 -26.74 -54.80 38.23
C VAL A 117 -26.92 -55.74 39.42
N THR A 118 -27.62 -56.86 39.19
CA THR A 118 -27.71 -58.00 40.13
C THR A 118 -26.73 -59.08 39.71
#